data_AF-A0A9Y4NQ17-F1
#
_entry.id   AF-A0A9Y4NQ17-F1
#
_cell.length_a   1.000
_cell.length_b   1.000
_cell.length_c   1.000
_cell.angle_alpha   90.00
_cell.angle_beta   90.00
_cell.angle_gamma   90.00
#
_symmetry.space_group_name_H-M   'P 1'
#
loop_
_entity.id
_entity.type
_entity.pdbx_description
1 polymer ?
#
loop_
_entity_poly.entity_id
_entity_poly.type
_entity_poly.pdbx_seq_one_letter_code
_entity_poly.pdbx_strand_id
1 'polypeptide(L)'
;MDGVGEDDLCWLQLDDFRMLLIKTIDPSRITPYLRQCQVISAEDEEQLFNDPALVVRRRKVGALLDILQRTGLKGYTAFLESLELDYPDLYRRITGKEPNKTFSILIDTAGESGLTQFLMSELSRLQRALQGERRRRQQACSVAKEQEAWSRQQQLRDRELRKLTERVHKIREERERLSEEVKQLRDHNYSLMADINSLNQEKSSALLANRDLQIEVS
;
A
#
# COMPACT_ATOMS: atom_id res chain seq x y z
N MET A 1 27.11 -8.45 -51.53
CA MET A 1 27.37 -7.86 -50.21
C MET A 1 26.50 -6.63 -50.15
N ASP A 2 25.26 -6.79 -49.70
CA ASP A 2 24.35 -5.67 -49.51
C ASP A 2 24.84 -4.90 -48.29
N GLY A 3 25.20 -3.63 -48.50
CA GLY A 3 25.55 -2.74 -47.40
C GLY A 3 24.36 -2.63 -46.47
N VAL A 4 24.59 -2.89 -45.18
CA VAL A 4 23.66 -2.56 -44.10
C VAL A 4 23.21 -1.12 -44.32
N GLY A 5 21.92 -0.89 -44.56
CA GLY A 5 21.40 0.45 -44.83
C GLY A 5 21.71 1.39 -43.67
N GLU A 6 21.93 2.67 -43.93
CA GLU A 6 22.20 3.66 -42.86
C GLU A 6 21.13 3.62 -41.75
N ASP A 7 19.87 3.34 -42.13
CA ASP A 7 18.73 3.09 -41.24
C ASP A 7 18.98 1.95 -40.23
N ASP A 8 19.53 0.82 -40.69
CA ASP A 8 19.81 -0.34 -39.83
C ASP A 8 20.89 -0.01 -38.80
N LEU A 9 21.84 0.86 -39.16
CA LEU A 9 22.91 1.30 -38.27
C LEU A 9 22.38 2.17 -37.11
N CYS A 10 21.42 3.05 -37.39
CA CYS A 10 20.78 3.90 -36.38
C CYS A 10 20.01 3.07 -35.35
N TRP A 11 19.25 2.07 -35.80
CA TRP A 11 18.52 1.18 -34.89
C TRP A 11 19.44 0.25 -34.10
N LEU A 12 20.57 -0.17 -34.68
CA LEU A 12 21.59 -0.97 -33.97
C LEU A 12 22.15 -0.21 -32.76
N GLN A 13 22.45 1.09 -32.92
CA GLN A 13 22.92 1.94 -31.83
C GLN A 13 21.86 2.10 -30.73
N LEU A 14 20.58 2.16 -31.11
CA LEU A 14 19.49 2.27 -30.17
C LEU A 14 19.25 0.97 -29.39
N ASP A 15 19.58 -0.18 -30.00
CA ASP A 15 19.43 -1.50 -29.39
C ASP A 15 20.34 -1.70 -28.17
N ASP A 16 21.54 -1.08 -28.17
CA ASP A 16 22.43 -1.03 -26.99
C ASP A 16 21.74 -0.41 -25.76
N PHE A 17 20.75 0.46 -25.99
CA PHE A 17 19.95 1.11 -24.94
C PHE A 17 18.57 0.47 -24.75
N ARG A 18 18.22 -0.61 -25.47
CA ARG A 18 16.88 -1.22 -25.45
C ARG A 18 16.40 -1.53 -24.04
N MET A 19 17.26 -2.09 -23.20
CA MET A 19 16.90 -2.40 -21.81
C MET A 19 16.63 -1.14 -20.96
N LEU A 20 17.34 -0.06 -21.21
CA LEU A 20 17.12 1.23 -20.55
C LEU A 20 15.78 1.83 -21.03
N LEU A 21 15.55 1.85 -22.34
CA LEU A 21 14.30 2.32 -22.96
C LEU A 21 13.09 1.57 -22.40
N ILE A 22 13.11 0.23 -22.46
CA ILE A 22 12.05 -0.64 -21.95
C ILE A 22 11.79 -0.42 -20.47
N LYS A 23 12.81 -0.18 -19.65
CA LYS A 23 12.62 0.07 -18.21
C LYS A 23 12.02 1.44 -17.93
N THR A 24 12.35 2.45 -18.74
CA THR A 24 12.10 3.86 -18.41
C THR A 24 10.82 4.40 -19.04
N ILE A 25 10.53 4.00 -20.29
CA ILE A 25 9.48 4.62 -21.10
C ILE A 25 8.09 4.10 -20.71
N ASP A 26 7.14 5.02 -20.59
CA ASP A 26 5.72 4.74 -20.69
C ASP A 26 5.27 4.97 -22.14
N PRO A 27 4.80 3.94 -22.85
CA PRO A 27 4.39 4.06 -24.26
C PRO A 27 3.22 5.04 -24.41
N SER A 28 2.31 5.15 -23.44
CA SER A 28 1.14 6.06 -23.50
C SER A 28 1.52 7.54 -23.58
N ARG A 29 2.75 7.89 -23.20
CA ARG A 29 3.26 9.26 -23.30
C ARG A 29 3.68 9.62 -24.72
N ILE A 30 4.40 8.73 -25.40
CA ILE A 30 5.02 9.01 -26.70
C ILE A 30 4.18 8.55 -27.90
N THR A 31 3.32 7.56 -27.76
CA THR A 31 2.49 7.05 -28.87
C THR A 31 1.63 8.13 -29.54
N PRO A 32 1.01 9.09 -28.83
CA PRO A 32 0.24 10.16 -29.48
C PRO A 32 1.07 10.97 -30.48
N TYR A 33 2.30 11.32 -30.13
CA TYR A 33 3.22 12.05 -31.01
C TYR A 33 3.63 11.20 -32.22
N LEU A 34 3.99 9.94 -31.97
CA LEU A 34 4.42 8.99 -33.02
C LEU A 34 3.29 8.70 -34.02
N ARG A 35 2.03 8.68 -33.57
CA ARG A 35 0.87 8.56 -34.46
C ARG A 35 0.70 9.79 -35.36
N GLN A 36 0.93 10.99 -34.82
CA GLN A 36 0.90 12.20 -35.65
C GLN A 36 2.02 12.26 -36.67
N CYS A 37 3.19 11.72 -36.34
CA CYS A 37 4.31 11.53 -37.27
C CYS A 37 4.06 10.43 -38.31
N GLN A 38 2.92 9.72 -38.26
CA GLN A 38 2.57 8.62 -39.14
C GLN A 38 3.66 7.52 -39.19
N VAL A 39 4.27 7.24 -38.03
CA VAL A 39 5.19 6.10 -37.85
C VAL A 39 4.54 4.95 -37.06
N ILE A 40 3.30 5.17 -36.62
CA ILE A 40 2.41 4.19 -35.97
C ILE A 40 1.00 4.44 -36.53
N SER A 41 0.34 3.38 -36.99
CA SER A 41 -1.05 3.46 -37.47
C SER A 41 -2.07 3.49 -36.31
N ALA A 42 -3.34 3.72 -36.62
CA ALA A 42 -4.40 3.64 -35.61
C ALA A 42 -4.56 2.20 -35.12
N GLU A 43 -4.42 1.23 -36.02
CA GLU A 43 -4.48 -0.20 -35.76
C GLU A 43 -3.31 -0.65 -34.87
N ASP A 44 -2.08 -0.17 -35.16
CA ASP A 44 -0.91 -0.45 -34.34
C ASP A 44 -1.08 0.08 -32.91
N GLU A 45 -1.61 1.31 -32.75
CA GLU A 45 -1.91 1.89 -31.44
C GLU A 45 -2.95 1.05 -30.68
N GLU A 46 -4.04 0.68 -31.34
CA GLU A 46 -5.10 -0.13 -30.73
C GLU A 46 -4.55 -1.49 -30.27
N GLN A 47 -3.80 -2.18 -31.13
CA GLN A 47 -3.15 -3.44 -30.80
C GLN A 47 -2.16 -3.26 -29.63
N LEU A 48 -1.33 -2.22 -29.66
CA LEU A 48 -0.34 -1.96 -28.61
C LEU A 48 -0.98 -1.79 -27.22
N PHE A 49 -2.15 -1.15 -27.14
CA PHE A 49 -2.80 -0.88 -25.85
C PHE A 49 -3.80 -1.93 -25.41
N ASN A 50 -4.46 -2.64 -26.34
CA ASN A 50 -5.55 -3.56 -26.04
C ASN A 50 -5.21 -5.05 -26.21
N ASP A 51 -4.04 -5.41 -26.74
CA ASP A 51 -3.62 -6.81 -26.87
C ASP A 51 -3.42 -7.47 -25.48
N PRO A 52 -4.14 -8.57 -25.17
CA PRO A 52 -3.98 -9.33 -23.94
C PRO A 52 -2.58 -9.92 -23.72
N ALA A 53 -1.76 -10.09 -24.77
CA ALA A 53 -0.37 -10.55 -24.66
C ALA A 53 0.57 -9.44 -24.14
N LEU A 54 0.16 -8.17 -24.28
CA LEU A 54 0.94 -6.98 -23.97
C LEU A 54 0.49 -6.27 -22.69
N VAL A 55 -0.04 -6.98 -21.69
CA VAL A 55 -0.47 -6.35 -20.41
C VAL A 55 0.67 -5.61 -19.70
N VAL A 56 1.90 -6.13 -19.80
CA VAL A 56 3.07 -5.57 -19.11
C VAL A 56 3.64 -4.39 -19.88
N ARG A 57 3.74 -3.21 -19.24
CA ARG A 57 4.33 -1.98 -19.82
C ARG A 57 5.64 -2.23 -20.57
N ARG A 58 6.55 -3.01 -19.98
CA ARG A 58 7.85 -3.33 -20.60
C ARG A 58 7.70 -4.05 -21.94
N ARG A 59 6.74 -4.98 -22.05
CA ARG A 59 6.43 -5.67 -23.30
C ARG A 59 5.83 -4.71 -24.33
N LYS A 60 4.95 -3.80 -23.91
CA LYS A 60 4.44 -2.72 -24.78
C LYS A 60 5.57 -1.89 -25.37
N VAL A 61 6.52 -1.44 -24.55
CA VAL A 61 7.66 -0.66 -25.08
C VAL A 61 8.50 -1.47 -26.07
N GLY A 62 8.75 -2.76 -25.78
CA GLY A 62 9.45 -3.64 -26.73
C GLY A 62 8.73 -3.73 -28.07
N ALA A 63 7.42 -4.04 -28.05
CA ALA A 63 6.60 -4.11 -29.26
C ALA A 63 6.54 -2.77 -30.02
N LEU A 64 6.45 -1.65 -29.29
CA LEU A 64 6.50 -0.30 -29.86
C LEU A 64 7.81 -0.05 -30.62
N LEU A 65 8.96 -0.40 -30.04
CA LEU A 65 10.26 -0.26 -30.70
C LEU A 65 10.33 -1.14 -31.97
N ASP A 66 9.78 -2.35 -31.92
CA ASP A 66 9.77 -3.27 -33.05
C ASP A 66 8.86 -2.78 -34.19
N ILE A 67 7.77 -2.09 -33.88
CA ILE A 67 6.90 -1.41 -34.86
C ILE A 67 7.66 -0.25 -35.51
N LEU A 68 8.29 0.62 -34.70
CA LEU A 68 9.01 1.79 -35.20
C LEU A 68 10.20 1.41 -36.08
N GLN A 69 10.90 0.32 -35.75
CA GLN A 69 12.02 -0.18 -36.55
C GLN A 69 11.61 -0.50 -37.99
N ARG A 70 10.38 -0.97 -38.21
CA ARG A 70 9.85 -1.26 -39.57
C ARG A 70 9.62 -0.01 -40.41
N THR A 71 9.66 1.17 -39.79
CA THR A 71 9.47 2.47 -40.48
C THR A 71 10.79 3.18 -40.78
N GLY A 72 11.93 2.51 -40.60
CA GLY A 72 13.26 2.98 -41.01
C GLY A 72 13.70 4.26 -40.29
N LEU A 73 14.42 5.12 -41.00
CA LEU A 73 14.95 6.38 -40.47
C LEU A 73 13.86 7.35 -40.00
N LYS A 74 12.68 7.31 -40.62
CA LYS A 74 11.52 8.13 -40.22
C LYS A 74 11.09 7.76 -38.79
N GLY A 75 10.94 6.47 -38.51
CA GLY A 75 10.63 5.96 -37.18
C GLY A 75 11.68 6.31 -36.15
N TYR A 76 12.95 6.17 -36.53
CA TYR A 76 14.08 6.48 -35.65
C TYR A 76 14.09 7.95 -35.24
N THR A 77 13.96 8.85 -36.22
CA THR A 77 13.95 10.30 -35.99
C THR A 77 12.73 10.69 -35.17
N ALA A 78 11.52 10.23 -35.53
CA ALA A 78 10.31 10.52 -34.78
C ALA A 78 10.39 9.99 -33.33
N PHE A 79 11.02 8.84 -33.12
CA PHE A 79 11.26 8.30 -31.79
C PHE A 79 12.16 9.21 -30.97
N LEU A 80 13.30 9.66 -31.52
CA LEU A 80 14.19 10.59 -30.85
C LEU A 80 13.51 11.92 -30.53
N GLU A 81 12.74 12.49 -31.46
CA GLU A 81 11.94 13.71 -31.23
C GLU A 81 10.94 13.52 -30.08
N SER A 82 10.29 12.34 -30.00
CA SER A 82 9.42 12.00 -28.86
C SER A 82 10.17 11.95 -27.52
N LEU A 83 11.43 11.50 -27.53
CA LEU A 83 12.27 11.49 -26.32
C LEU A 83 12.71 12.90 -25.93
N GLU A 84 13.03 13.77 -26.88
CA GLU A 84 13.34 15.19 -26.59
C GLU A 84 12.16 15.88 -25.90
N LEU A 85 10.93 15.54 -26.28
CA LEU A 85 9.71 16.11 -25.72
C LEU A 85 9.41 15.58 -24.31
N ASP A 86 9.38 14.25 -24.14
CA ASP A 86 8.84 13.60 -22.93
C ASP A 86 9.89 13.06 -21.95
N TYR A 87 11.12 12.80 -22.43
CA TYR A 87 12.20 12.17 -21.67
C TYR A 87 13.57 12.80 -21.98
N PRO A 88 13.76 14.12 -21.71
CA PRO A 88 14.96 14.86 -22.12
C PRO A 88 16.27 14.25 -21.59
N ASP A 89 16.26 13.71 -20.37
CA ASP A 89 17.45 13.06 -19.78
C ASP A 89 17.77 11.71 -20.43
N LEU A 90 16.74 10.98 -20.86
CA LEU A 90 16.91 9.71 -21.59
C LEU A 90 17.46 9.97 -22.99
N TYR A 91 16.94 10.99 -23.68
CA TYR A 91 17.48 11.46 -24.96
C TYR A 91 18.95 11.80 -24.83
N ARG A 92 19.32 12.67 -23.88
CA ARG A 92 20.71 13.10 -23.66
C ARG A 92 21.63 11.91 -23.39
N ARG A 93 21.14 10.91 -22.65
CA ARG A 93 21.91 9.70 -22.33
C ARG A 93 22.17 8.81 -23.55
N ILE A 94 21.23 8.75 -24.49
CA ILE A 94 21.34 7.89 -25.67
C ILE A 94 22.16 8.59 -26.77
N THR A 95 21.88 9.87 -27.02
CA THR A 95 22.45 10.60 -28.16
C THR A 95 23.71 11.39 -27.79
N GLY A 96 23.93 11.67 -26.51
CA GLY A 96 24.98 12.58 -26.04
C GLY A 96 24.72 14.05 -26.35
N LYS A 97 23.54 14.40 -26.88
CA LYS A 97 23.18 15.75 -27.33
C LYS A 97 22.17 16.39 -26.38
N GLU A 98 22.14 17.73 -26.33
CA GLU A 98 21.08 18.44 -25.64
C GLU A 98 19.75 18.35 -26.43
N PRO A 99 18.62 18.13 -25.74
CA PRO A 99 17.31 18.07 -26.39
C PRO A 99 16.89 19.46 -26.87
N ASN A 100 16.70 19.60 -28.17
CA ASN A 100 16.32 20.88 -28.79
C ASN A 100 14.83 20.97 -29.10
N LYS A 101 14.06 19.91 -28.82
CA LYS A 101 12.61 19.79 -29.10
C LYS A 101 12.35 20.01 -30.58
N THR A 102 13.05 19.24 -31.38
CA THR A 102 12.84 19.19 -32.83
C THR A 102 11.55 18.44 -33.15
N PHE A 103 10.84 18.92 -34.18
CA PHE A 103 9.56 18.35 -34.64
C PHE A 103 9.58 18.17 -36.16
N SER A 104 10.75 17.85 -36.73
CA SER A 104 10.97 17.78 -38.16
C SER A 104 10.04 16.76 -38.82
N ILE A 105 9.83 15.58 -38.22
CA ILE A 105 8.94 14.58 -38.81
C ILE A 105 7.49 15.03 -38.74
N LEU A 106 7.07 15.60 -37.60
CA LEU A 106 5.70 16.10 -37.47
C LEU A 106 5.40 17.26 -38.42
N ILE A 107 6.35 18.18 -38.60
CA ILE A 107 6.21 19.29 -39.56
C ILE A 107 6.19 18.75 -41.00
N ASP A 108 7.02 17.78 -41.33
CA ASP A 108 7.01 17.14 -42.66
C ASP A 108 5.66 16.45 -42.94
N THR A 109 5.09 15.75 -41.96
CA THR A 109 3.83 15.01 -42.15
C THR A 109 2.56 15.85 -42.03
N ALA A 110 2.53 16.85 -41.15
CA ALA A 110 1.32 17.58 -40.78
C ALA A 110 1.43 19.11 -40.94
N GLY A 111 2.60 19.63 -41.32
CA GLY A 111 2.88 21.05 -41.42
C GLY A 111 2.95 21.76 -40.07
N GLU A 112 3.30 23.05 -40.11
CA GLU A 112 3.38 23.91 -38.92
C GLU A 112 2.01 24.08 -38.22
N SER A 113 0.93 24.08 -39.00
CA SER A 113 -0.44 24.12 -38.47
C SER A 113 -0.79 22.83 -37.72
N GLY A 114 -0.37 21.67 -38.22
CA GLY A 114 -0.50 20.39 -37.54
C GLY A 114 0.27 20.35 -36.22
N LEU A 115 1.52 20.82 -36.21
CA LEU A 115 2.32 20.96 -34.98
C LEU A 115 1.62 21.87 -33.95
N THR A 116 1.07 23.00 -34.39
CA THR A 116 0.35 23.92 -33.50
C THR A 116 -0.88 23.25 -32.88
N GLN A 117 -1.67 22.54 -33.69
CA GLN A 117 -2.84 21.80 -33.21
C GLN A 117 -2.46 20.69 -32.22
N PHE A 118 -1.38 19.96 -32.48
CA PHE A 118 -0.83 18.96 -31.58
C PHE A 118 -0.52 19.55 -30.21
N LEU A 119 0.31 20.59 -30.18
CA LEU A 119 0.75 21.22 -28.93
C LEU A 119 -0.43 21.79 -28.15
N MET A 120 -1.42 22.38 -28.82
CA MET A 120 -2.65 22.86 -28.17
C MET A 120 -3.47 21.71 -27.56
N SER A 121 -3.57 20.57 -28.26
CA SER A 121 -4.26 19.38 -27.74
C SER A 121 -3.54 18.79 -26.52
N GLU A 122 -2.21 18.75 -26.54
CA GLU A 122 -1.36 18.28 -25.46
C GLU A 122 -1.42 19.20 -24.24
N LEU A 123 -1.35 20.51 -24.44
CA LEU A 123 -1.56 21.49 -23.37
C LEU A 123 -2.94 21.30 -22.72
N SER A 124 -3.99 21.11 -23.51
CA SER A 124 -5.35 20.87 -23.01
C SER A 124 -5.48 19.56 -22.25
N ARG A 125 -4.76 18.51 -22.69
CA ARG A 125 -4.67 17.21 -22.02
C ARG A 125 -3.98 17.34 -20.67
N LEU A 126 -2.82 17.99 -20.63
CA LEU A 126 -2.03 18.20 -19.41
C LEU A 126 -2.78 19.07 -18.40
N GLN A 127 -3.48 20.12 -18.85
CA GLN A 127 -4.31 20.96 -17.99
C GLN A 127 -5.43 20.14 -17.31
N ARG A 128 -6.12 19.27 -18.05
CA ARG A 128 -7.14 18.37 -17.49
C ARG A 128 -6.54 17.37 -16.51
N ALA A 129 -5.39 16.76 -16.84
CA ALA A 129 -4.70 15.84 -15.96
C ALA A 129 -4.29 16.51 -14.63
N LEU A 130 -3.73 17.73 -14.70
CA LEU A 130 -3.37 18.52 -13.53
C LEU A 130 -4.59 18.87 -12.66
N GLN A 131 -5.71 19.25 -13.26
CA GLN A 131 -6.96 19.51 -12.54
C GLN A 131 -7.49 18.24 -11.86
N GLY A 132 -7.45 17.09 -12.56
CA GLY A 132 -7.82 15.80 -11.99
C GLY A 132 -6.97 15.39 -10.80
N GLU A 133 -5.64 15.56 -10.91
CA GLU A 133 -4.70 15.28 -9.83
C GLU A 133 -4.94 16.19 -8.61
N ARG A 134 -5.21 17.49 -8.85
CA ARG A 134 -5.57 18.43 -7.78
C ARG A 134 -6.84 17.99 -7.04
N ARG A 135 -7.88 17.55 -7.75
CA ARG A 135 -9.12 17.04 -7.15
C ARG A 135 -8.88 15.77 -6.34
N ARG A 136 -8.16 14.80 -6.90
CA ARG A 136 -7.80 13.55 -6.19
C ARG A 136 -7.01 13.83 -4.91
N ARG A 137 -6.04 14.73 -4.96
CA ARG A 137 -5.28 15.17 -3.79
C ARG A 137 -6.15 15.83 -2.72
N GLN A 138 -7.11 16.67 -3.12
CA GLN A 138 -8.05 17.29 -2.18
C GLN A 138 -8.93 16.24 -1.49
N GLN A 139 -9.46 15.28 -2.23
CA GLN A 139 -10.25 14.17 -1.69
C GLN A 139 -9.43 13.32 -0.72
N ALA A 140 -8.21 12.93 -1.11
CA ALA A 140 -7.31 12.15 -0.25
C ALA A 140 -7.00 12.89 1.06
N CYS A 141 -6.81 14.22 1.00
CA CYS A 141 -6.59 15.04 2.20
C CYS A 141 -7.82 15.09 3.11
N SER A 142 -9.04 15.14 2.54
CA SER A 142 -10.28 15.06 3.32
C SER A 142 -10.38 13.73 4.07
N VAL A 143 -10.21 12.61 3.35
CA VAL A 143 -10.28 11.26 3.93
C VAL A 143 -9.21 11.07 5.00
N ALA A 144 -7.98 11.55 4.76
CA ALA A 144 -6.91 11.47 5.75
C ALA A 144 -7.26 12.21 7.05
N LYS A 145 -7.87 13.40 6.96
CA LYS A 145 -8.32 14.17 8.14
C LYS A 145 -9.42 13.45 8.91
N GLU A 146 -10.40 12.88 8.22
CA GLU A 146 -11.48 12.10 8.82
C GLU A 146 -10.93 10.86 9.53
N GLN A 147 -10.02 10.14 8.87
CA GLN A 147 -9.35 8.97 9.45
C GLN A 147 -8.53 9.32 10.69
N GLU A 148 -7.82 10.45 10.67
CA GLU A 148 -7.05 10.92 11.83
C GLU A 148 -7.98 11.26 13.01
N ALA A 149 -9.11 11.93 12.75
CA ALA A 149 -10.10 12.23 13.77
C ALA A 149 -10.70 10.95 14.39
N TRP A 150 -11.05 9.97 13.55
CA TRP A 150 -11.56 8.67 14.00
C TRP A 150 -10.52 7.92 14.84
N SER A 151 -9.26 7.89 14.38
CA SER A 151 -8.17 7.25 15.12
C SER A 151 -7.95 7.89 16.49
N ARG A 152 -8.03 9.23 16.60
CA ARG A 152 -7.92 9.94 17.88
C ARG A 152 -9.07 9.57 18.82
N GLN A 153 -10.29 9.50 18.31
CA GLN A 153 -11.46 9.10 19.09
C GLN A 153 -11.32 7.67 19.60
N GLN A 154 -10.87 6.75 18.75
CA GLN A 154 -10.68 5.35 19.12
C GLN A 154 -9.61 5.20 20.22
N GLN A 155 -8.50 5.93 20.12
CA GLN A 155 -7.46 5.93 21.17
C GLN A 155 -7.98 6.41 22.54
N LEU A 156 -8.92 7.37 22.55
CA LEU A 156 -9.56 7.81 23.79
C LEU A 156 -10.44 6.70 24.38
N ARG A 157 -11.25 6.04 23.55
CA ARG A 157 -12.06 4.89 23.97
C ARG A 157 -11.21 3.74 24.51
N ASP A 158 -10.09 3.42 23.87
CA ASP A 158 -9.18 2.38 24.34
C ASP A 158 -8.52 2.74 25.68
N ARG A 159 -8.26 4.04 25.93
CA ARG A 159 -7.77 4.49 27.25
C ARG A 159 -8.84 4.36 28.32
N GLU A 160 -10.09 4.72 28.02
CA GLU A 160 -11.23 4.54 28.95
C GLU A 160 -11.44 3.06 29.27
N LEU A 161 -11.46 2.21 28.25
CA LEU A 161 -11.66 0.77 28.39
C LEU A 161 -10.56 0.12 29.24
N ARG A 162 -9.30 0.51 29.05
CA ARG A 162 -8.18 0.04 29.89
C ARG A 162 -8.40 0.39 31.36
N LYS A 163 -8.73 1.65 31.67
CA LYS A 163 -9.03 2.08 33.05
C LYS A 163 -10.18 1.29 33.68
N LEU A 164 -11.25 1.04 32.91
CA LEU A 164 -12.39 0.23 33.39
C LEU A 164 -11.97 -1.22 33.64
N THR A 165 -11.17 -1.80 32.74
CA THR A 165 -10.66 -3.18 32.87
C THR A 165 -9.80 -3.33 34.13
N GLU A 166 -8.89 -2.38 34.39
CA GLU A 166 -8.07 -2.36 35.62
C GLU A 166 -8.94 -2.27 36.89
N ARG A 167 -9.98 -1.43 36.89
CA ARG A 167 -10.90 -1.31 38.03
C ARG A 167 -11.67 -2.61 38.28
N VAL A 168 -12.16 -3.25 37.23
CA VAL A 168 -12.84 -4.54 37.33
C VAL A 168 -11.88 -5.62 37.86
N HIS A 169 -10.63 -5.63 37.40
CA HIS A 169 -9.64 -6.58 37.88
C HIS A 169 -9.39 -6.43 39.39
N LYS A 170 -9.17 -5.20 39.88
CA LYS A 170 -8.99 -4.94 41.32
C LYS A 170 -10.17 -5.41 42.16
N ILE A 171 -11.40 -5.14 41.72
CA ILE A 171 -12.61 -5.59 42.43
C ILE A 171 -12.67 -7.13 42.48
N ARG A 172 -12.23 -7.82 41.41
CA ARG A 172 -12.17 -9.28 41.40
C ARG A 172 -11.14 -9.81 42.41
N GLU A 173 -9.95 -9.23 42.46
CA GLU A 173 -8.92 -9.60 43.44
C GLU A 173 -9.39 -9.38 44.89
N GLU A 174 -10.04 -8.25 45.17
CA GLU A 174 -10.62 -7.96 46.49
C GLU A 174 -11.71 -8.98 46.86
N ARG A 175 -12.59 -9.32 45.90
CA ARG A 175 -13.65 -10.32 46.09
C ARG A 175 -13.07 -11.70 46.35
N GLU A 176 -12.02 -12.10 45.64
CA GLU A 176 -11.32 -13.38 45.86
C GLU A 176 -10.66 -13.42 47.24
N ARG A 177 -9.98 -12.34 47.65
CA ARG A 177 -9.40 -12.23 48.99
C ARG A 177 -10.45 -12.35 50.09
N LEU A 178 -11.55 -11.61 49.99
CA LEU A 178 -12.64 -11.67 50.96
C LEU A 178 -13.31 -13.05 50.99
N SER A 179 -13.42 -13.72 49.83
CA SER A 179 -13.96 -15.08 49.75
C SER A 179 -13.08 -16.08 50.51
N GLU A 180 -11.76 -15.95 50.43
CA GLU A 180 -10.82 -16.82 51.16
C GLU A 180 -10.85 -16.52 52.67
N GLU A 181 -10.95 -15.26 53.07
CA GLU A 181 -11.10 -14.86 54.47
C GLU A 181 -12.38 -15.45 55.10
N VAL A 182 -13.51 -15.39 54.37
CA VAL A 182 -14.77 -16.02 54.80
C VAL A 182 -14.63 -17.53 54.97
N LYS A 183 -13.87 -18.19 54.10
CA LYS A 183 -13.60 -19.62 54.19
C LYS A 183 -12.76 -19.95 55.43
N GLN A 184 -11.68 -19.20 55.67
CA GLN A 184 -10.83 -19.37 56.86
C GLN A 184 -11.59 -19.15 58.16
N LEU A 185 -12.44 -18.11 58.23
CA LEU A 185 -13.29 -17.86 59.38
C LEU A 185 -14.30 -18.98 59.62
N ARG A 186 -14.85 -19.55 58.54
CA ARG A 186 -15.75 -20.72 58.62
C ARG A 186 -15.02 -21.94 59.17
N ASP A 187 -13.82 -22.24 58.67
CA ASP A 187 -13.02 -23.38 59.11
C ASP A 187 -12.61 -23.22 60.59
N HIS A 188 -12.23 -22.00 61.00
CA HIS A 188 -11.93 -21.70 62.40
C HIS A 188 -13.17 -21.86 63.30
N ASN A 189 -14.35 -21.42 62.84
CA ASN A 189 -15.60 -21.61 63.57
C ASN A 189 -15.94 -23.09 63.76
N TYR A 190 -15.74 -23.93 62.73
CA TYR A 190 -15.92 -25.37 62.84
C TYR A 190 -14.95 -26.00 63.85
N SER A 191 -13.68 -25.57 63.87
CA SER A 191 -12.69 -26.02 64.86
C SER A 191 -13.15 -25.69 66.28
N LEU A 192 -13.56 -24.45 66.53
CA LEU A 192 -14.07 -24.03 67.84
C LEU A 192 -15.29 -24.82 68.27
N MET A 193 -16.22 -25.11 67.35
CA MET A 193 -17.37 -25.97 67.67
C MET A 193 -16.95 -27.40 68.02
N ALA A 194 -15.94 -27.96 67.36
CA ALA A 194 -15.39 -29.27 67.70
C ALA A 194 -14.75 -29.27 69.10
N ASP A 195 -13.97 -28.24 69.43
CA ASP A 195 -13.34 -28.07 70.75
C ASP A 195 -14.40 -27.94 71.86
N ILE A 196 -15.43 -27.13 71.63
CA ILE A 196 -16.57 -26.99 72.57
C ILE A 196 -17.27 -28.33 72.79
N ASN A 197 -17.48 -29.12 71.74
CA ASN A 197 -18.09 -30.44 71.86
C ASN A 197 -17.20 -31.41 72.65
N SER A 198 -15.88 -31.42 72.41
CA SER A 198 -14.92 -32.23 73.18
C SER A 198 -14.93 -31.86 74.65
N LEU A 199 -14.82 -30.57 74.97
CA LEU A 199 -14.85 -30.06 76.34
C LEU A 199 -16.17 -30.38 77.05
N ASN A 200 -17.31 -30.31 76.34
CA ASN A 200 -18.60 -30.73 76.88
C ASN A 200 -18.62 -32.23 77.19
N GLN A 201 -18.07 -33.07 76.31
CA GLN A 201 -17.99 -34.52 76.53
C GLN A 201 -17.07 -34.87 77.71
N GLU A 202 -15.91 -34.22 77.82
CA GLU A 202 -14.99 -34.35 78.95
C GLU A 202 -15.66 -33.92 80.26
N LYS A 203 -16.35 -32.77 80.27
CA LYS A 203 -17.12 -32.27 81.41
C LYS A 203 -18.19 -33.28 81.84
N SER A 204 -18.97 -33.81 80.90
CA SER A 204 -19.98 -34.83 81.19
C SER A 204 -19.35 -36.10 81.77
N SER A 205 -18.22 -36.54 81.23
CA SER A 205 -17.50 -37.72 81.73
C SER A 205 -16.96 -37.51 83.15
N ALA A 206 -16.38 -36.33 83.43
CA ALA A 206 -15.90 -35.97 84.77
C ALA A 206 -17.04 -35.88 85.79
N LEU A 207 -18.21 -35.38 85.39
CA LEU A 207 -19.40 -35.35 86.25
C LEU A 207 -19.92 -36.75 86.58
N LEU A 208 -19.91 -37.68 85.61
CA LEU A 208 -20.27 -39.08 85.83
C LEU A 208 -19.28 -39.75 86.81
N ALA A 209 -17.98 -39.61 86.58
CA ALA A 209 -16.96 -40.16 87.48
C ALA A 209 -17.06 -39.58 88.91
N ASN A 210 -17.36 -38.28 89.05
CA ASN A 210 -17.58 -37.67 90.36
C ASN A 210 -18.80 -38.28 91.08
N ARG A 211 -19.88 -38.54 90.34
CA ARG A 211 -21.08 -39.20 90.88
C ARG A 211 -20.81 -40.63 91.30
N ASP A 212 -20.06 -41.39 90.51
CA ASP A 212 -19.70 -42.77 90.84
C ASP A 212 -18.84 -42.82 92.12
N LEU A 213 -17.85 -41.94 92.25
CA LEU A 213 -17.06 -41.80 93.47
C LEU A 213 -17.90 -41.41 94.70
N GLN A 214 -18.91 -40.55 94.54
CA GLN A 214 -19.83 -40.21 95.65
C GLN A 214 -20.66 -41.42 96.10
N ILE A 215 -21.01 -42.32 95.18
CA ILE A 215 -21.71 -43.57 95.51
C ILE A 215 -20.79 -44.54 96.24
N GLU A 216 -19.51 -44.66 95.85
CA GLU A 216 -18.55 -45.56 96.50
C GLU A 216 -18.17 -45.14 97.93
N VAL A 217 -18.31 -43.85 98.27
CA VAL A 217 -18.00 -43.31 99.61
C VAL A 217 -19.22 -43.28 100.54
N SER A 218 -20.43 -43.53 100.01
CA SER A 218 -21.69 -43.57 100.76
C SER A 218 -22.02 -44.97 101.28
#